data_AF-A0A7G8GTA2-F1
#
_entry.id   AF-A0A7G8GTA2-F1
#
_cell.length_a   1.000
_cell.length_b   1.000
_cell.length_c   1.000
_cell.angle_alpha   90.00
_cell.angle_beta   90.00
_cell.angle_gamma   90.00
#
_symmetry.space_group_name_H-M   'P 1'
#
loop_
_entity.id
_entity.type
_entity.pdbx_description
1 polymer ?
#
loop_
_entity_poly.entity_id
_entity_poly.type
_entity_poly.pdbx_seq_one_letter_code
_entity_poly.pdbx_strand_id
1 'polypeptide(L)' 'MFAHEAKVTAEGISEEFATAEAMREVPKGASVTDTACRSQDVGMSTRYWCTVTYSD' A
#
# COMPACT_ATOMS: atom_id res chain seq x y z
N MET A 1 9.34 -7.33 22.75
CA MET A 1 9.27 -7.58 21.30
C MET A 1 9.24 -6.21 20.63
N PHE A 2 10.18 -5.93 19.73
CA PHE A 2 10.04 -4.76 18.87
C PHE A 2 9.00 -5.14 17.81
N ALA A 3 7.86 -4.46 17.77
CA ALA A 3 6.96 -4.60 16.62
C ALA A 3 7.77 -4.20 15.38
N HIS A 4 7.99 -5.12 14.46
CA HIS A 4 8.76 -4.81 13.26
C HIS A 4 7.83 -4.10 12.30
N GLU A 5 7.89 -2.76 12.31
CA GLU A 5 7.09 -1.94 11.40
C GLU A 5 7.69 -2.02 9.99
N ALA A 6 6.95 -2.65 9.09
CA ALA A 6 7.31 -2.80 7.69
C ALA A 6 6.26 -2.12 6.81
N LYS A 7 6.65 -1.82 5.58
CA LYS A 7 5.80 -1.13 4.62
C LYS A 7 5.90 -1.76 3.25
N VAL A 8 4.76 -1.94 2.62
CA VAL A 8 4.62 -2.44 1.25
C VAL A 8 3.94 -1.37 0.42
N THR A 9 4.41 -1.17 -0.81
CA THR A 9 3.86 -0.16 -1.71
C THR A 9 3.53 -0.82 -3.03
N ALA A 10 2.29 -0.67 -3.48
CA ALA A 10 1.86 -1.14 -4.79
C ALA A 10 1.33 0.01 -5.65
N GLU A 11 1.42 -0.18 -6.96
CA GLU A 11 0.90 0.72 -7.98
C GLU A 11 -0.38 0.16 -8.60
N GLY A 12 -1.30 1.05 -8.97
CA GLY A 12 -2.55 0.69 -9.65
C GLY A 12 -3.06 1.78 -10.58
N ILE A 13 -3.97 1.37 -11.45
CA ILE A 13 -4.75 2.27 -12.33
C ILE A 13 -5.85 3.02 -11.57
N SER A 14 -6.18 2.55 -10.36
CA SER A 14 -7.08 3.20 -9.42
C SER A 14 -6.57 3.03 -7.99
N GLU A 15 -7.06 3.85 -7.07
CA GLU A 15 -6.69 3.78 -5.65
C GLU A 15 -7.09 2.44 -5.03
N GLU A 16 -8.26 1.91 -5.37
CA GLU A 16 -8.74 0.64 -4.84
C GLU A 16 -7.88 -0.53 -5.32
N PHE A 17 -7.43 -0.48 -6.58
CA PHE A 17 -6.55 -1.49 -7.13
C PHE A 17 -5.16 -1.43 -6.48
N ALA A 18 -4.57 -0.24 -6.37
CA ALA A 18 -3.29 -0.05 -5.72
C ALA A 18 -3.33 -0.49 -4.24
N THR A 19 -4.43 -0.20 -3.54
CA THR A 19 -4.64 -0.63 -2.15
C THR A 19 -4.75 -2.14 -2.06
N ALA A 20 -5.56 -2.77 -2.91
CA ALA A 20 -5.73 -4.22 -2.91
C ALA A 20 -4.41 -4.94 -3.18
N GLU A 21 -3.61 -4.46 -4.13
CA GLU A 21 -2.29 -5.03 -4.42
C GLU A 21 -1.34 -4.87 -3.22
N ALA A 22 -1.28 -3.68 -2.60
CA ALA A 22 -0.44 -3.46 -1.44
C ALA A 22 -0.87 -4.34 -0.24
N MET A 23 -2.18 -4.47 -0.01
CA MET A 23 -2.73 -5.33 1.04
C MET A 23 -2.45 -6.82 0.79
N ARG A 24 -2.34 -7.26 -0.45
CA ARG A 24 -1.99 -8.65 -0.80
C ARG A 24 -0.53 -8.99 -0.49
N GLU A 25 0.34 -7.99 -0.44
CA GLU A 25 1.74 -8.16 -0.05
C GLU A 25 1.94 -8.17 1.48
N VAL A 26 0.92 -7.77 2.26
CA VAL A 26 0.97 -7.85 3.73
C VAL A 26 0.97 -9.32 4.16
N PRO A 27 1.95 -9.76 4.96
CA PRO A 27 2.01 -11.13 5.44
C PRO A 27 0.82 -11.46 6.34
N LYS A 28 0.33 -12.70 6.24
CA LYS A 28 -0.78 -13.18 7.07
C LYS A 28 -0.36 -13.19 8.55
N GLY A 29 -1.10 -12.48 9.38
CA GLY A 29 -0.82 -12.35 10.81
C GLY A 29 -0.26 -10.99 11.20
N ALA A 30 0.28 -10.23 10.24
CA ALA A 30 0.64 -8.84 10.47
C ALA A 30 -0.60 -7.97 10.63
N SER A 31 -0.50 -6.99 11.53
CA SER A 31 -1.54 -5.99 11.76
C SER A 31 -1.23 -4.75 10.95
N VAL A 32 -2.14 -4.37 10.06
CA VAL A 32 -2.04 -3.11 9.32
C VAL A 32 -2.23 -1.95 10.28
N THR A 33 -1.27 -1.05 10.34
CA THR A 33 -1.25 0.12 11.24
C THR A 33 -1.60 1.41 10.51
N ASP A 34 -1.23 1.53 9.23
CA ASP A 34 -1.50 2.70 8.41
C ASP A 34 -1.66 2.31 6.93
N THR A 35 -2.43 3.09 6.19
CA THR A 35 -2.56 2.96 4.74
C THR A 35 -2.63 4.34 4.12
N ALA A 36 -1.62 4.66 3.30
CA ALA A 36 -1.47 5.96 2.65
C ALA A 36 -1.47 5.78 1.13
N CYS A 37 -2.44 6.40 0.47
CA CYS A 37 -2.53 6.43 -0.98
C CYS A 37 -2.14 7.80 -1.53
N ARG A 38 -1.40 7.78 -2.64
CA ARG A 38 -1.06 8.96 -3.41
C ARG A 38 -1.38 8.73 -4.88
N SER A 39 -1.92 9.73 -5.54
CA SER A 39 -2.09 9.76 -6.98
C SER A 39 -1.11 10.75 -7.60
N GLN A 40 -0.65 10.45 -8.81
CA GLN A 40 0.12 11.38 -9.63
C GLN A 40 -0.36 11.28 -11.07
N ASP A 41 -0.64 12.43 -11.67
CA ASP A 41 -0.92 12.51 -13.10
C ASP A 41 0.39 12.38 -13.89
N VAL A 42 0.47 11.33 -14.70
CA VAL A 42 1.62 10.99 -15.55
C VAL A 42 1.17 11.08 -17.01
N GLY A 43 1.42 12.24 -17.63
CA GLY A 43 0.99 12.51 -19.01
C GLY A 43 -0.53 12.64 -19.11
N MET A 44 -1.18 11.70 -19.83
CA MET A 44 -2.65 11.66 -20.00
C MET A 44 -3.32 10.61 -19.10
N SER A 45 -2.64 10.09 -18.08
CA SER A 45 -3.19 9.06 -17.18
C SER A 45 -2.82 9.33 -15.74
N THR A 46 -3.69 8.99 -14.81
CA THR A 46 -3.41 9.06 -13.38
C THR A 46 -2.89 7.70 -12.91
N ARG A 47 -1.75 7.71 -12.22
CA ARG A 47 -1.24 6.53 -11.52
C ARG A 47 -1.48 6.68 -10.02
N TYR A 48 -1.81 5.57 -9.39
CA TYR A 48 -2.05 5.51 -7.95
C TYR A 48 -0.98 4.63 -7.33
N TRP A 49 -0.40 5.07 -6.22
CA TRP A 49 0.48 4.27 -5.38
C TRP A 49 -0.09 4.27 -3.98
N CYS A 50 -0.34 3.08 -3.44
CA CYS A 50 -0.77 2.91 -2.06
C CYS A 50 0.31 2.20 -1.28
N THR A 51 0.65 2.76 -0.13
CA THR A 51 1.60 2.20 0.83
C THR A 51 0.85 1.74 2.05
N VAL A 52 0.96 0.46 2.37
CA VAL A 52 0.40 -0.14 3.57
C VAL A 52 1.53 -0.37 4.56
N THR A 53 1.40 0.22 5.74
CA THR A 53 2.31 -0.01 6.86
C THR A 53 1.68 -1.06 7.75
N TYR A 54 2.46 -2.07 8.14
CA TYR A 54 2.03 -3.14 9.01
C TYR A 54 3.11 -3.46 10.03
N SER A 55 2.68 -4.01 11.15
CA SER A 55 3.53 -4.51 12.21
C SER A 55 3.27 -5.99 12.43
N ASP A 56 4.36 -6.77 12.49
CA ASP A 56 4.41 -8.17 12.93
C ASP A 56 5.09 -8.27 14.31
#